data_AF-A0A2S9FN37-F1
#
_entry.id   AF-A0A2S9FN37-F1
#
_cell.length_a   1.000
_cell.length_b   1.000
_cell.length_c   1.000
_cell.angle_alpha   90.00
_cell.angle_beta   90.00
_cell.angle_gamma   90.00
#
_symmetry.space_group_name_H-M   'P 1'
#
loop_
_entity.id
_entity.type
_entity.pdbx_description
1 polymer ?
#
loop_
_entity_poly.entity_id
_entity_poly.type
_entity_poly.pdbx_seq_one_letter_code
_entity_poly.pdbx_strand_id
1 'polypeptide(L)'
;MALVPLNLLVNHNGKSKRQHVTCVHKCGDACSKPVPNTSDNEYFGDIVKSMSRRSILQAGGVAVLAVGAGSALAACSNTSQPAPTTSSSAAP
;
A
#
# COMPACT_ATOMS: atom_id res chain seq x y z
N MET A 1 11.82 -2.90 24.54
CA MET A 1 11.19 -3.69 23.46
C MET A 1 12.10 -4.84 23.11
N ALA A 2 11.67 -6.08 23.34
CA ALA A 2 12.42 -7.25 22.91
C ALA A 2 12.39 -7.35 21.38
N LEU A 3 13.56 -7.44 20.76
CA LEU A 3 13.67 -7.64 19.32
C LEU A 3 13.32 -9.10 19.02
N VAL A 4 12.14 -9.35 18.45
CA VAL A 4 11.75 -10.67 17.97
C VAL A 4 12.47 -10.93 16.64
N PRO A 5 13.32 -11.97 16.54
CA PRO A 5 14.02 -12.28 15.31
C PRO A 5 13.05 -12.91 14.30
N LEU A 6 12.69 -12.17 13.25
CA LEU A 6 11.96 -12.73 12.10
C LEU A 6 12.97 -13.31 11.10
N ASN A 7 12.78 -14.58 10.73
CA ASN A 7 13.53 -15.26 9.66
C ASN A 7 13.16 -14.66 8.29
N LEU A 8 13.81 -13.55 7.93
CA LEU A 8 13.78 -13.01 6.58
C LEU A 8 14.86 -13.71 5.73
N LEU A 9 14.54 -14.01 4.46
CA LEU A 9 15.44 -14.60 3.44
C LEU A 9 16.72 -13.77 3.18
N VAL A 10 16.76 -12.57 3.76
CA VAL A 10 17.95 -11.74 3.90
C VAL A 10 18.24 -11.65 5.41
N ASN A 11 19.43 -12.09 5.82
CA ASN A 11 19.90 -11.87 7.18
C ASN A 11 20.21 -10.37 7.34
N HIS A 12 19.18 -9.58 7.62
CA HIS A 12 19.38 -8.29 8.25
C HIS A 12 19.83 -8.63 9.67
N ASN A 13 21.04 -8.28 10.07
CA ASN A 13 21.56 -8.57 11.42
C ASN A 13 20.78 -7.85 12.56
N GLY A 14 19.50 -7.48 12.36
CA GLY A 14 18.68 -6.56 13.14
C GLY A 14 19.21 -5.13 13.09
N LYS A 15 20.53 -5.00 13.02
CA LYS A 15 21.35 -3.81 12.96
C LYS A 15 21.14 -3.16 11.60
N SER A 16 20.18 -2.25 11.53
CA SER A 16 20.51 -0.97 10.89
C SER A 16 21.92 -0.60 11.37
N LYS A 17 22.82 -0.13 10.49
CA LYS A 17 24.10 0.48 10.93
C LYS A 17 23.86 1.66 11.91
N ARG A 18 22.59 2.05 12.10
CA ARG A 18 22.06 3.01 13.05
C ARG A 18 20.75 2.46 13.67
N GLN A 19 20.80 1.41 14.48
CA GLN A 19 19.67 1.17 15.39
C GLN A 19 19.67 2.29 16.44
N HIS A 20 18.51 2.70 16.96
CA HIS A 20 18.46 3.76 18.00
C HIS A 20 19.38 3.46 19.18
N VAL A 21 19.45 2.20 19.63
CA VAL A 21 20.37 1.75 20.69
C VAL A 21 21.85 2.04 20.35
N THR A 22 22.25 1.97 19.08
CA THR A 22 23.61 2.32 18.65
C THR A 22 23.86 3.82 18.67
N CYS A 23 22.84 4.66 18.48
CA CYS A 23 22.93 6.12 18.60
C CYS A 23 23.07 6.55 20.07
N VAL A 24 22.28 5.94 20.97
CA VAL A 24 22.38 6.12 22.43
C VAL A 24 23.80 5.82 22.91
N HIS A 25 24.35 4.64 22.56
CA HIS A 25 25.64 4.20 23.10
C HIS A 25 26.88 4.77 22.41
N LYS A 26 26.78 5.23 21.16
CA LYS A 26 27.96 5.72 20.41
C LYS A 26 28.15 7.22 20.54
N CYS A 27 27.08 8.01 20.49
CA CYS A 27 27.14 9.47 20.50
C CYS A 27 26.10 10.12 21.40
N GLY A 28 25.44 9.36 22.30
CA GLY A 28 24.44 9.91 23.22
C GLY A 28 23.25 10.52 22.51
N ASP A 29 22.82 9.94 21.39
CA ASP A 29 21.72 10.47 20.55
C ASP A 29 21.93 11.91 20.05
N ALA A 30 23.17 12.36 19.87
CA ALA A 30 23.48 13.72 19.39
C ALA A 30 22.73 14.12 18.10
N CYS A 31 22.43 13.17 17.22
CA CYS A 31 21.69 13.40 15.97
C CYS A 31 20.16 13.42 16.13
N SER A 32 19.60 12.97 17.25
CA SER A 32 18.15 12.91 17.49
C SER A 32 17.67 14.24 18.07
N LYS A 33 17.39 15.20 17.20
CA LYS A 33 16.83 16.50 17.57
C LYS A 33 15.31 16.53 17.31
N PRO A 34 14.56 17.40 18.01
CA PRO A 34 13.17 17.67 17.67
C PRO A 34 13.02 18.05 16.19
N VAL A 35 11.87 17.74 15.61
CA VAL A 35 11.56 18.08 14.23
C VAL A 35 11.62 19.62 14.09
N PRO A 36 12.43 20.17 13.17
CA PRO A 36 12.62 21.62 13.06
C PRO A 36 11.42 22.34 12.45
N ASN A 37 10.52 21.61 11.79
CA ASN A 37 9.31 22.18 11.23
C ASN A 37 8.30 22.47 12.35
N THR A 38 7.93 23.75 12.51
CA THR A 38 6.99 24.24 13.52
C THR A 38 5.60 24.54 12.95
N SER A 39 5.32 24.18 11.71
CA SER A 39 3.99 24.34 11.13
C SER A 39 2.97 23.52 11.91
N ASP A 40 1.72 23.98 11.96
CA ASP A 40 0.60 23.25 12.57
C ASP A 40 0.08 22.08 11.71
N ASN A 41 0.74 21.77 10.58
CA ASN A 41 0.35 20.64 9.74
C ASN A 41 0.73 19.30 10.39
N GLU A 42 -0.09 18.28 10.13
CA GLU A 42 0.16 16.90 10.55
C GLU A 42 1.56 16.41 10.14
N TYR A 43 2.24 15.75 11.07
CA TYR A 43 3.54 15.16 10.80
C TYR A 43 3.40 13.85 10.03
N PHE A 44 3.99 13.80 8.84
CA PHE A 44 3.92 12.62 7.97
C PHE A 44 4.37 11.33 8.66
N GLY A 45 5.35 11.40 9.57
CA GLY A 45 5.81 10.23 10.31
C GLY A 45 4.72 9.59 11.18
N ASP A 46 3.77 10.38 11.69
CA ASP A 46 2.68 9.87 12.51
C ASP A 46 1.57 9.24 11.65
N ILE A 47 1.34 9.78 10.45
CA ILE A 47 0.50 9.16 9.43
C ILE A 47 1.07 7.77 9.07
N VAL A 48 2.38 7.69 8.77
CA VAL A 48 3.01 6.43 8.38
C VAL A 48 3.09 5.43 9.53
N LYS A 49 3.28 5.87 10.78
CA LYS A 49 3.24 4.98 11.96
C LYS A 49 1.89 4.26 12.11
N SER A 50 0.79 4.90 11.70
CA SER A 50 -0.53 4.27 11.72
C SER A 50 -0.69 3.15 10.67
N MET A 51 0.21 3.10 9.67
CA MET A 51 0.17 2.12 8.60
C MET A 51 1.13 0.96 8.85
N SER A 52 0.63 -0.27 8.67
CA SER A 52 1.49 -1.45 8.64
C SER A 52 1.91 -1.79 7.21
N ARG A 53 3.17 -2.20 7.02
CA ARG A 53 3.66 -2.67 5.71
C ARG A 53 2.83 -3.84 5.18
N ARG A 54 2.37 -4.73 6.07
CA ARG A 54 1.55 -5.89 5.72
C ARG A 54 0.18 -5.46 5.18
N SER A 55 -0.46 -4.48 5.81
CA SER A 55 -1.75 -3.93 5.37
C SER A 55 -1.63 -3.29 3.99
N ILE A 56 -0.56 -2.55 3.73
CA ILE A 56 -0.29 -1.96 2.41
C ILE A 56 -0.14 -3.04 1.35
N LEU A 57 0.63 -4.10 1.63
CA LEU A 57 0.82 -5.21 0.70
C LEU A 57 -0.48 -5.98 0.44
N GLN A 58 -1.30 -6.21 1.46
CA GLN A 58 -2.60 -6.85 1.29
C GLN A 58 -3.55 -6.00 0.45
N ALA A 59 -3.66 -4.70 0.75
CA ALA A 59 -4.49 -3.78 -0.01
C ALA A 59 -4.06 -3.73 -1.49
N GLY A 60 -2.75 -3.64 -1.75
CA GLY A 60 -2.21 -3.68 -3.11
C GLY A 60 -2.52 -5.00 -3.83
N GLY A 61 -2.36 -6.14 -3.16
CA GLY A 61 -2.68 -7.45 -3.72
C GLY A 61 -4.16 -7.59 -4.08
N VAL A 62 -5.06 -7.17 -3.19
CA VAL A 62 -6.51 -7.19 -3.43
C VAL A 62 -6.89 -6.30 -4.61
N ALA A 63 -6.30 -5.10 -4.71
CA ALA A 63 -6.57 -4.20 -5.83
C ALA A 63 -6.17 -4.81 -7.19
N VAL A 64 -4.98 -5.41 -7.26
CA VAL A 64 -4.52 -6.11 -8.48
C VAL A 64 -5.44 -7.28 -8.83
N LEU A 65 -5.82 -8.09 -7.85
CA LEU A 65 -6.75 -9.20 -8.05
C LEU A 65 -8.11 -8.73 -8.55
N ALA A 66 -8.67 -7.67 -7.97
CA ALA A 66 -9.96 -7.13 -8.37
C ALA A 66 -9.94 -6.62 -9.82
N VAL A 67 -8.91 -5.85 -10.19
CA VAL A 67 -8.74 -5.34 -11.56
C VAL A 67 -8.53 -6.49 -12.55
N GLY A 68 -7.67 -7.46 -12.22
CA GLY A 68 -7.40 -8.61 -13.07
C GLY A 68 -8.63 -9.50 -13.27
N ALA A 69 -9.32 -9.86 -12.18
CA ALA A 69 -10.52 -10.69 -12.23
C ALA A 69 -11.68 -9.99 -12.96
N GLY A 70 -11.90 -8.69 -12.70
CA GLY A 70 -12.91 -7.90 -13.40
C GLY A 70 -12.66 -7.83 -14.91
N SER A 71 -11.40 -7.64 -15.31
CA SER A 71 -11.00 -7.63 -16.73
C SER A 71 -11.22 -8.98 -17.40
N ALA A 72 -10.84 -10.07 -16.73
CA ALA A 72 -11.06 -11.43 -17.23
C ALA A 72 -12.56 -11.76 -17.36
N LEU A 73 -13.38 -11.38 -16.37
CA LEU A 73 -14.81 -11.62 -16.40
C LEU A 73 -15.51 -10.81 -17.50
N ALA A 74 -15.10 -9.56 -17.71
CA ALA A 74 -15.59 -8.73 -18.81
C ALA A 74 -15.25 -9.32 -20.19
N ALA A 75 -14.05 -9.88 -20.35
CA ALA A 75 -13.63 -10.53 -21.59
C ALA A 75 -14.43 -11.82 -21.92
N CYS A 76 -14.97 -12.49 -20.91
CA CYS A 76 -15.80 -13.69 -21.07
C CYS A 76 -17.31 -13.40 -21.12
N SER A 77 -17.72 -12.13 -21.12
CA SER A 77 -19.13 -11.76 -21.18
C SER A 77 -19.68 -11.86 -22.60
N ASN A 78 -20.74 -12.66 -22.80
CA ASN A 78 -21.46 -12.72 -24.07
C ASN A 78 -22.41 -11.52 -24.19
N THR A 79 -22.05 -10.51 -24.96
CA THR A 79 -22.95 -9.43 -25.41
C THR A 79 -23.84 -9.92 -26.54
N SER A 80 -24.81 -10.78 -26.24
CA SER A 80 -25.93 -10.99 -27.15
C SER A 80 -26.87 -9.78 -27.01
N GLN A 81 -26.63 -8.77 -27.85
CA GLN A 81 -27.49 -7.60 -27.95
C GLN A 81 -28.80 -8.03 -28.64
N PRO A 82 -29.98 -7.81 -28.03
CA PRO A 82 -31.24 -8.02 -28.73
C PRO A 82 -31.24 -7.13 -29.99
N ALA A 83 -31.53 -7.74 -31.15
CA ALA A 83 -31.60 -7.00 -32.41
C ALA A 83 -32.65 -5.87 -32.29
N PRO A 84 -32.36 -4.67 -32.82
CA PRO A 84 -33.36 -3.60 -32.82
C PRO A 84 -34.56 -4.04 -33.67
N THR A 85 -35.74 -4.06 -33.06
CA THR A 85 -37.01 -4.24 -33.76
C THR A 85 -37.27 -3.00 -34.62
N THR A 86 -36.96 -3.10 -35.91
CA THR A 86 -37.36 -2.10 -36.90
C THR A 86 -38.88 -2.20 -37.12
N SER A 87 -39.63 -1.29 -36.52
CA SER A 87 -41.03 -1.07 -36.92
C SER A 87 -41.03 -0.33 -38.26
N SER A 88 -41.37 -1.04 -39.34
CA SER A 88 -41.65 -0.39 -40.63
C SER A 88 -42.96 0.36 -40.54
N SER A 89 -42.89 1.68 -40.57
CA SER A 89 -44.07 2.53 -40.80
C SER A 89 -44.34 2.55 -42.31
N ALA A 90 -45.42 1.91 -42.74
CA ALA A 90 -45.93 2.05 -44.10
C ALA A 90 -46.48 3.47 -44.30
N ALA A 91 -46.04 4.14 -45.36
CA ALA A 91 -46.56 5.45 -45.79
C ALA A 91 -47.55 5.23 -46.96
N PRO A 92 -48.53 6.15 -47.13
CA PRO A 92 -49.75 5.93 -47.93
C PRO A 92 -49.52 5.87 -49.44
#